data_AF-A0A9E8SCF6-F1
#
_entry.id   AF-A0A9E8SCF6-F1
#
_cell.length_a   1.000
_cell.length_b   1.000
_cell.length_c   1.000
_cell.angle_alpha   90.00
_cell.angle_beta   90.00
_cell.angle_gamma   90.00
#
_symmetry.space_group_name_H-M   'P 1'
#
loop_
_entity.id
_entity.type
_entity.pdbx_description
1 polymer ?
#
loop_
_entity_poly.entity_id
_entity_poly.type
_entity_poly.pdbx_seq_one_letter_code
_entity_poly.pdbx_strand_id
1 'polypeptide(L)' 'MQLYCNLFGHKFEVSKKVTYHVSEYKCCHCKKELTTNSNGNLTPLTPKYKEINSILSRVHAKRQERLRREELVTTYKLSS' A
#
# COMPACT_ATOMS: atom_id res chain seq x y z
N MET A 1 -4.02 -15.22 18.87
CA MET A 1 -4.27 -14.86 20.29
C MET A 1 -3.47 -13.61 20.63
N GLN A 2 -4.07 -12.62 21.28
CA GLN A 2 -3.40 -11.37 21.67
C GLN A 2 -2.20 -11.57 22.62
N LEU A 3 -2.22 -12.64 23.43
CA LEU A 3 -1.13 -12.98 24.36
C LEU A 3 0.24 -13.12 23.67
N TYR A 4 0.28 -13.74 22.49
CA TYR A 4 1.52 -13.88 21.72
C TYR A 4 2.11 -12.51 21.32
N CYS A 5 1.25 -11.58 20.88
CA CYS A 5 1.69 -10.24 20.51
C CYS A 5 2.22 -9.43 21.69
N ASN A 6 1.67 -9.65 22.90
CA ASN A 6 2.11 -8.93 24.09
C ASN A 6 3.46 -9.43 24.61
N LEU A 7 3.79 -10.70 24.38
CA LEU A 7 5.05 -11.32 24.81
C LEU A 7 6.18 -11.18 23.76
N PHE A 8 5.86 -11.35 22.47
CA PHE A 8 6.85 -11.42 21.39
C PHE A 8 6.79 -10.21 20.43
N GLY A 9 5.87 -9.28 20.66
CA GLY A 9 5.63 -8.16 19.75
C GLY A 9 4.74 -8.53 18.56
N HIS A 10 4.36 -7.51 17.80
CA HIS A 10 3.49 -7.69 16.64
C HIS A 10 4.28 -8.11 15.40
N LYS A 11 3.95 -9.29 14.86
CA LYS A 11 4.35 -9.66 13.49
C LYS A 11 3.35 -9.07 12.50
N PHE A 12 3.73 -8.00 11.81
CA PHE A 12 2.94 -7.37 10.76
C PHE A 12 3.36 -7.89 9.37
N GLU A 13 2.37 -8.23 8.56
CA GLU A 13 2.56 -8.60 7.15
C GLU A 13 1.83 -7.59 6.26
N VAL A 14 2.35 -7.37 5.04
CA VAL A 14 1.73 -6.45 4.08
C VAL A 14 0.40 -7.06 3.63
N SER A 15 -0.71 -6.41 3.95
CA SER A 15 -2.04 -6.83 3.51
C SER A 15 -2.42 -6.23 2.16
N LYS A 16 -1.95 -5.01 1.87
CA LYS A 16 -2.23 -4.31 0.61
C LYS A 16 -1.12 -3.33 0.28
N LYS A 17 -0.62 -3.39 -0.95
CA LYS A 17 0.28 -2.36 -1.50
C LYS A 17 -0.55 -1.27 -2.16
N VAL A 18 -0.64 -0.09 -1.54
CA VAL A 18 -1.50 1.01 -2.00
C VAL A 18 -0.83 1.77 -3.13
N THR A 19 0.42 2.16 -2.91
CA THR A 19 1.34 2.75 -3.89
C THR A 19 2.73 2.14 -3.69
N TYR A 20 3.76 2.66 -4.36
CA TYR A 20 5.14 2.25 -4.09
C TYR A 20 5.60 2.57 -2.66
N HIS A 21 5.08 3.63 -2.05
CA HIS A 21 5.51 4.12 -0.74
C HIS A 21 4.48 3.88 0.37
N VAL A 22 3.22 3.69 0.01
CA VAL A 22 2.14 3.47 0.97
C VAL A 22 1.69 2.02 0.92
N SER A 23 1.70 1.36 2.07
CA SER A 23 1.21 -0.01 2.24
C SER A 23 0.37 -0.12 3.51
N GLU A 24 -0.59 -1.03 3.48
CA GLU A 24 -1.36 -1.48 4.63
C GLU A 24 -0.76 -2.78 5.17
N TYR A 25 -0.83 -2.94 6.47
CA TYR A 25 -0.26 -4.06 7.19
C TYR A 25 -1.28 -4.65 8.13
N LYS A 26 -1.21 -5.96 8.34
CA LYS A 26 -2.05 -6.68 9.28
C LYS A 26 -1.22 -7.62 10.14
N CYS A 27 -1.49 -7.62 11.44
CA CYS A 27 -0.84 -8.57 12.32
C CYS A 27 -1.47 -9.96 12.19
N CYS A 28 -0.63 -10.98 11.99
CA CYS A 28 -1.06 -12.37 11.80
C CYS A 28 -1.80 -12.95 13.02
N HIS A 29 -1.52 -12.43 14.22
CA HIS A 29 -1.96 -13.05 15.47
C HIS A 29 -3.10 -12.30 16.19
N CYS A 30 -3.17 -10.97 16.05
CA CYS A 30 -4.18 -10.12 16.72
C CYS A 30 -5.03 -9.29 15.77
N LYS A 31 -4.82 -9.38 14.45
CA LYS A 31 -5.57 -8.65 13.42
C LYS A 31 -5.49 -7.13 13.52
N LYS A 32 -4.56 -6.56 14.31
CA LYS A 32 -4.29 -5.11 14.33
C LYS A 32 -3.82 -4.67 12.95
N GLU A 33 -4.30 -3.53 12.48
CA GLU A 33 -4.01 -3.02 11.14
C GLU A 33 -3.26 -1.69 11.22
N LEU A 34 -2.24 -1.54 10.40
CA LEU A 34 -1.41 -0.32 10.28
C LEU A 34 -1.31 0.11 8.82
N THR A 35 -0.89 1.35 8.58
CA THR A 35 -0.55 1.89 7.26
C THR A 35 0.65 2.80 7.34
N THR A 36 1.36 2.99 6.23
CA THR A 36 2.36 4.05 6.09
C THR A 36 1.67 5.42 6.01
N ASN A 37 2.12 6.40 6.79
CA ASN A 37 1.65 7.79 6.72
C ASN A 37 2.53 8.64 5.78
N SER A 38 2.20 9.93 5.63
CA SER A 38 2.92 10.87 4.76
C SER A 38 4.40 11.06 5.13
N ASN A 39 4.76 10.81 6.39
CA ASN A 39 6.12 10.97 6.89
C ASN A 39 6.90 9.64 6.85
N GLY A 40 6.34 8.58 6.25
CA GLY A 40 6.95 7.26 6.16
C GLY A 40 6.78 6.38 7.40
N ASN A 41 6.12 6.87 8.45
CA ASN A 41 5.93 6.14 9.70
C ASN A 41 4.70 5.22 9.65
N LEU A 42 4.73 4.14 10.43
CA LEU A 42 3.57 3.27 10.61
C LEU A 42 2.57 3.90 11.60
N THR A 43 1.31 3.98 11.18
CA THR A 43 0.20 4.51 11.99
C THR A 43 -1.02 3.59 11.92
N PRO A 44 -1.93 3.57 12.90
CA PRO A 44 -3.14 2.75 12.85
C PRO A 44 -3.96 2.95 11.57
N LEU A 45 -4.38 1.86 10.94
CA LEU A 45 -5.26 1.88 9.78
C LEU A 45 -6.70 2.17 10.22
N THR A 46 -7.00 3.45 10.42
CA THR A 46 -8.35 3.92 10.77
C THR A 46 -9.28 3.87 9.55
N PRO A 47 -10.62 3.94 9.74
CA PRO A 47 -11.56 4.03 8.62
C PRO A 47 -11.23 5.18 7.66
N LYS A 48 -10.82 6.34 8.19
CA LYS A 48 -10.36 7.48 7.39
C LYS A 48 -9.14 7.13 6.52
N TYR A 49 -8.14 6.45 7.09
CA TYR A 49 -6.98 6.01 6.32
C TYR A 49 -7.34 4.95 5.27
N LYS A 50 -8.29 4.05 5.55
CA LYS A 50 -8.79 3.09 4.54
C LYS A 50 -9.40 3.78 3.33
N GLU A 51 -10.20 4.82 3.57
CA GLU A 51 -10.80 5.62 2.50
C GLU A 51 -9.73 6.34 1.66
N ILE A 52 -8.81 7.04 2.34
CA ILE A 52 -7.68 7.74 1.69
C ILE A 52 -6.86 6.75 0.84
N ASN A 53 -6.50 5.60 1.41
CA ASN A 53 -5.71 4.58 0.71
C ASN A 53 -6.46 3.99 -0.49
N SER A 54 -7.78 3.80 -0.39
CA SER A 54 -8.59 3.34 -1.53
C SER A 54 -8.53 4.32 -2.69
N ILE A 55 -8.68 5.61 -2.40
CA ILE A 55 -8.58 6.69 -3.40
C ILE A 55 -7.16 6.76 -3.98
N LEU A 56 -6.13 6.73 -3.14
CA LEU A 56 -4.74 6.75 -3.56
C LEU A 56 -4.40 5.58 -4.47
N SER A 57 -4.85 4.36 -4.13
CA SER A 57 -4.65 3.16 -4.95
C SER A 57 -5.25 3.33 -6.35
N ARG A 58 -6.48 3.87 -6.44
CA ARG A 58 -7.14 4.14 -7.72
C ARG A 58 -6.38 5.18 -8.55
N VAL A 59 -5.97 6.30 -7.93
CA VAL A 59 -5.22 7.36 -8.62
C VAL A 59 -3.87 6.84 -9.11
N HIS A 60 -3.17 6.08 -8.26
CA HIS A 60 -1.90 5.46 -8.61
C HIS A 60 -2.04 4.50 -9.79
N ALA A 61 -3.01 3.59 -9.75
CA ALA A 61 -3.27 2.65 -10.84
C ALA A 61 -3.54 3.36 -12.18
N LYS A 62 -4.37 4.43 -12.17
CA LYS A 62 -4.63 5.24 -13.37
C LYS A 62 -3.36 5.91 -13.91
N ARG A 63 -2.50 6.43 -13.03
CA ARG A 63 -1.21 7.02 -13.43
C ARG A 63 -0.30 5.97 -14.07
N GLN A 64 -0.19 4.78 -13.47
CA GLN A 64 0.63 3.69 -14.00
C GLN A 64 0.14 3.21 -15.37
N GLU A 65 -1.17 3.11 -15.55
CA GLU A 65 -1.74 2.75 -16.85
C GLU A 65 -1.38 3.77 -17.94
N ARG A 66 -1.44 5.07 -17.62
CA ARG A 66 -1.04 6.11 -18.56
C ARG A 66 0.44 6.02 -18.92
N LEU A 67 1.32 5.85 -17.93
CA LEU A 67 2.77 5.74 -18.15
C LEU A 67 3.11 4.53 -19.02
N ARG A 68 2.52 3.36 -18.75
CA ARG A 68 2.71 2.17 -19.58
C ARG A 68 2.29 2.39 -21.04
N ARG A 69 1.19 3.12 -21.26
CA ARG A 69 0.75 3.47 -22.62
C ARG A 69 1.75 4.40 -23.33
N GLU A 70 2.26 5.41 -22.63
CA GLU A 70 3.26 6.34 -23.17
C GLU A 70 4.57 5.61 -23.51
N GLU A 71 5.02 4.69 -22.65
CA GLU A 71 6.18 3.83 -22.91
C GLU A 71 5.99 2.98 -24.16
N LEU A 72 4.85 2.28 -24.29
CA LEU A 72 4.54 1.48 -25.48
C LEU A 72 4.60 2.32 -26.75
N VAL A 73 3.93 3.48 -26.79
CA VAL A 73 3.96 4.39 -27.95
C VAL A 73 5.40 4.81 -28.29
N THR A 74 6.21 5.08 -27.28
CA THR A 74 7.61 5.45 -27.47
C THR A 74 8.42 4.31 -28.07
N THR A 75 8.24 3.08 -27.58
CA THR A 75 8.95 1.90 -28.10
C THR A 75 8.60 1.58 -29.56
N TYR A 76 7.33 1.72 -29.97
CA TYR A 76 6.92 1.54 -31.36
C TYR A 76 7.54 2.59 -32.29
N LYS A 77 7.66 3.85 -31.85
CA LYS A 77 8.29 4.92 -32.63
C LYS A 77 9.79 4.72 -32.84
N LEU A 78 10.49 4.12 -31.87
CA LEU A 78 11.95 3.89 -31.95
C LEU A 78 12.33 2.68 -32.82
N SER A 79 11.37 1.79 -33.07
CA SER A 79 11.54 0.58 -33.90
C SER A 79 11.08 0.76 -35.35
N SER A 80 10.51 1.92 -35.68
CA SER A 80 10.16 2.36 -37.04
C SER A 80 11.25 3.27 -37.60
#